data_AF-A0A4Q6DUE4-F1
#
_entry.id   AF-A0A4Q6DUE4-F1
#
_cell.length_a   1.000
_cell.length_b   1.000
_cell.length_c   1.000
_cell.angle_alpha   90.00
_cell.angle_beta   90.00
_cell.angle_gamma   90.00
#
_symmetry.space_group_name_H-M   'P 1'
#
loop_
_entity.id
_entity.type
_entity.pdbx_description
1 polymer ?
#
loop_
_entity_poly.entity_id
_entity_poly.type
_entity_poly.pdbx_seq_one_letter_code
_entity_poly.pdbx_strand_id
1 'polypeptide(L)' 'RITWGDIKIDGELASVWTPYKFYLGDKFSHCGINFFQLMKMATGWKVIYIVDTRRKDNCPE' A
#
# COMPACT_ATOMS: atom_id res chain seq x y z
N ARG A 1 -4.05 8.85 4.22
CA ARG A 1 -5.26 8.11 3.80
C ARG A 1 -4.86 7.12 2.73
N ILE A 2 -5.31 5.88 2.83
CA ILE A 2 -4.99 4.78 1.91
C ILE A 2 -6.27 4.41 1.17
N THR A 3 -6.16 4.10 -0.13
CA THR A 3 -7.20 3.46 -0.93
C THR A 3 -6.73 2.08 -1.38
N TRP A 4 -7.67 1.18 -1.63
CA TRP A 4 -7.37 -0.17 -2.07
C TRP A 4 -7.40 -0.21 -3.59
N GLY A 5 -6.27 -0.57 -4.21
CA GLY A 5 -6.17 -0.86 -5.63
C GLY A 5 -6.20 -2.37 -5.87
N ASP A 6 -5.32 -2.83 -6.77
CA ASP A 6 -5.24 -4.25 -7.13
C ASP A 6 -4.77 -5.13 -5.97
N ILE A 7 -5.45 -6.27 -5.81
CA ILE A 7 -5.09 -7.32 -4.86
C ILE A 7 -4.94 -8.61 -5.64
N LYS A 8 -3.73 -9.20 -5.58
CA LYS A 8 -3.44 -10.51 -6.17
C LYS A 8 -3.09 -11.48 -5.06
N ILE A 9 -3.68 -12.67 -5.10
CA ILE A 9 -3.49 -13.73 -4.10
C ILE A 9 -3.16 -15.02 -4.85
N ASP A 10 -2.11 -15.70 -4.42
CA ASP A 10 -1.73 -17.03 -4.85
C ASP A 10 -1.32 -17.87 -3.64
N GLY A 11 -2.18 -18.81 -3.24
CA GLY A 11 -2.01 -19.60 -2.01
C GLY A 11 -1.83 -18.73 -0.76
N GLU A 12 -0.65 -18.83 -0.15
CA GLU A 12 -0.26 -18.09 1.05
C GLU A 12 0.45 -16.77 0.75
N LEU A 13 0.67 -16.42 -0.52
CA LEU A 13 1.30 -15.17 -0.93
C LEU A 13 0.24 -14.18 -1.41
N ALA A 14 0.35 -12.92 -1.01
CA ALA A 14 -0.46 -11.84 -1.55
C ALA A 14 0.36 -10.61 -1.88
N SER A 15 -0.05 -9.90 -2.93
CA SER A 15 0.47 -8.61 -3.34
C SER A 15 -0.66 -7.59 -3.35
N VAL A 16 -0.48 -6.48 -2.65
CA VAL A 16 -1.51 -5.44 -2.50
C VAL A 16 -0.95 -4.11 -2.98
N TRP A 17 -1.60 -3.55 -3.99
CA TRP A 17 -1.32 -2.24 -4.56
C TRP A 17 -2.23 -1.21 -3.89
N THR A 18 -1.64 -0.26 -3.19
CA THR A 18 -2.38 0.60 -2.24
C THR A 18 -1.99 2.07 -2.44
N PRO A 19 -2.71 2.82 -3.28
CA PRO A 19 -2.50 4.25 -3.39
C PRO A 19 -2.70 4.95 -2.05
N TYR A 20 -1.94 6.01 -1.82
CA TYR A 20 -2.03 6.79 -0.58
C TYR A 20 -1.87 8.29 -0.83
N LYS A 21 -2.48 9.07 0.06
CA LYS A 21 -2.23 10.51 0.24
C LYS A 21 -1.79 10.75 1.68
N PHE A 22 -0.63 11.37 1.86
CA PHE A 22 -0.05 11.71 3.15
C PHE A 22 -0.29 13.19 3.49
N TYR A 23 -0.70 13.42 4.74
CA TYR A 23 -1.00 14.74 5.28
C TYR A 23 -0.24 14.91 6.60
N LEU A 24 0.35 16.09 6.81
CA LEU A 24 0.95 16.48 8.08
C LEU A 24 -0.05 17.38 8.81
N GLY A 25 -0.78 16.80 9.77
CA GLY A 25 -2.04 17.39 10.25
C GLY A 25 -3.04 17.46 9.09
N ASP A 26 -3.57 18.65 8.84
CA ASP A 26 -4.52 18.88 7.75
C ASP A 26 -3.84 19.26 6.41
N LYS A 27 -2.52 19.49 6.42
CA LYS A 27 -1.79 19.93 5.22
C LYS A 27 -1.36 18.74 4.36
N PHE A 28 -1.83 18.70 3.12
CA PHE A 28 -1.34 17.73 2.13
C PHE A 28 0.17 17.88 1.93
N SER A 29 0.89 16.75 1.88
CA SER A 29 2.34 16.73 1.72
C SER A 29 2.79 16.01 0.45
N HIS A 30 2.30 14.79 0.22
CA HIS A 30 2.66 13.96 -0.94
C HIS A 30 1.72 12.76 -1.05
N CYS A 31 1.81 12.05 -2.15
CA CYS A 31 1.06 10.84 -2.41
C CYS A 31 1.92 9.80 -3.13
N GLY A 32 1.39 8.61 -3.32
CA GLY A 32 2.11 7.55 -4.01
C GLY A 32 1.38 6.24 -3.85
N ILE A 33 2.14 5.15 -3.98
CA ILE A 33 1.63 3.80 -3.89
C ILE A 33 2.48 3.05 -2.90
N ASN A 34 1.83 2.39 -1.94
CA ASN A 34 2.42 1.32 -1.17
C ASN A 34 2.16 -0.01 -1.89
N PHE A 35 3.22 -0.77 -2.10
CA PHE A 35 3.15 -2.16 -2.53
C PHE A 35 3.50 -3.05 -1.34
N PHE A 36 2.49 -3.74 -0.80
CA PHE A 36 2.69 -4.69 0.28
C PHE A 36 2.78 -6.09 -0.28
N GLN A 37 3.81 -6.83 0.13
CA GLN A 37 3.81 -8.29 0.02
C GLN A 37 3.41 -8.86 1.36
N LEU A 38 2.47 -9.79 1.34
CA LEU A 38 1.99 -10.48 2.52
C LEU A 38 2.18 -11.98 2.40
N MET A 39 2.43 -12.62 3.53
CA MET A 39 2.41 -14.06 3.68
C MET A 39 1.36 -14.47 4.71
N LYS A 40 0.53 -15.47 4.38
CA LYS A 40 -0.44 -16.05 5.28
C LYS A 40 0.27 -17.03 6.21
N MET A 41 0.20 -16.77 7.50
CA MET A 41 0.70 -17.66 8.55
C MET A 41 -0.47 -18.24 9.33
N ALA A 42 -0.20 -19.18 10.26
CA ALA A 42 -1.22 -19.78 11.11
C ALA A 42 -2.07 -18.74 11.89
N THR A 43 -1.48 -17.58 12.21
CA THR A 43 -2.16 -16.48 12.93
C THR A 43 -2.75 -15.41 12.00
N GLY A 44 -2.75 -15.64 10.68
CA GLY A 44 -3.28 -14.73 9.67
C GLY A 44 -2.21 -14.11 8.77
N TRP A 45 -2.62 -13.13 7.97
CA TRP A 45 -1.75 -12.43 7.04
C TRP A 45 -0.76 -11.52 7.76
N LYS A 46 0.51 -11.56 7.33
CA LYS A 46 1.58 -10.69 7.82
C LYS A 46 2.23 -9.98 6.65
N VAL A 47 2.58 -8.71 6.82
CA VAL A 47 3.39 -7.96 5.84
C VAL A 47 4.83 -8.46 5.96
N ILE A 48 5.37 -8.98 4.85
CA ILE A 48 6.75 -9.49 4.77
C ILE A 48 7.68 -8.53 4.04
N TYR A 49 7.14 -7.65 3.20
CA TYR A 49 7.92 -6.65 2.49
C TYR A 49 7.05 -5.45 2.09
N ILE A 50 7.68 -4.27 2.02
CA ILE A 50 7.04 -3.01 1.65
C ILE A 50 7.96 -2.28 0.68
N VAL A 51 7.41 -1.84 -0.44
CA VAL A 51 8.02 -0.85 -1.34
C VAL A 51 7.02 0.27 -1.52
N ASP A 52 7.48 1.52 -1.44
CA ASP A 52 6.63 2.67 -1.72
C ASP A 52 7.20 3.60 -2.78
N THR A 53 6.29 4.28 -3.45
CA THR A 53 6.61 5.41 -4.32
C THR A 53 6.16 6.70 -3.66
N ARG A 54 6.78 7.81 -4.06
CA ARG A 54 6.43 9.14 -3.56
C ARG A 54 6.40 10.16 -4.70
N ARG A 55 5.33 10.95 -4.73
CA ARG A 55 5.04 12.02 -5.70
C ARG A 55 4.52 13.25 -4.97
N LYS A 56 4.91 14.44 -5.41
CA LYS A 56 4.40 15.70 -4.83
C LYS A 56 3.04 16.09 -5.42
N ASP A 57 2.73 15.59 -6.61
CA ASP A 57 1.56 15.88 -7.43
C ASP A 57 1.15 14.62 -8.24
N ASN A 58 0.15 14.77 -9.12
CA ASN A 58 -0.40 13.72 -9.98
C ASN A 58 -0.61 12.38 -9.24
N CYS A 59 -1.42 12.46 -8.18
CA CYS A 59 -1.64 11.34 -7.29
C CYS A 59 -2.31 10.18 -8.03
N PRO A 60 -1.80 8.95 -7.86
CA PRO A 60 -2.50 7.78 -8.34
C PRO A 60 -3.86 7.68 -7.64
N GLU A 61 -4.90 7.37 -8.42
CA GLU A 61 -6.25 7.11 -7.92
C GLU A 61 -6.39 5.66 -7.44
#